data_AF-A0A3M1P0B9-F1
#
_entry.id   AF-A0A3M1P0B9-F1
#
_cell.length_a   1.000
_cell.length_b   1.000
_cell.length_c   1.000
_cell.angle_alpha   90.00
_cell.angle_beta   90.00
_cell.angle_gamma   90.00
#
_symmetry.space_group_name_H-M   'P 1'
#
loop_
_entity.id
_entity.type
_entity.pdbx_description
1 polymer ?
#
loop_
_entity_poly.entity_id
_entity_poly.type
_entity_poly.pdbx_seq_one_letter_code
_entity_poly.pdbx_strand_id
1 'polypeptide(L)' 'LLIKGGPNVGAHLNLLGQYFVGYSVTWTGSFIGLLWGGLVGWLVGWLIGLIYNRIVWLRNR' A
#
# COMPACT_ATOMS: atom_id res chain seq x y z
N LEU A 1 12.03 -15.98 -3.07
CA LEU A 1 13.13 -15.15 -3.62
C LEU A 1 13.91 -14.36 -2.55
N LEU A 2 13.42 -14.24 -1.31
CA LEU A 2 14.16 -13.63 -0.19
C LEU A 2 15.19 -14.56 0.49
N ILE A 3 15.10 -15.88 0.30
CA ILE A 3 15.95 -16.87 0.99
C ILE A 3 17.25 -17.17 0.21
N LYS A 4 17.38 -16.74 -1.05
CA LYS A 4 18.50 -17.16 -1.92
C LYS A 4 19.67 -16.17 -2.00
N GLY A 5 19.67 -15.07 -1.25
CA GLY A 5 20.87 -14.23 -1.06
C GLY A 5 21.67 -13.97 -2.33
N GLY A 6 21.00 -13.59 -3.43
CA GLY A 6 21.71 -13.24 -4.65
C GLY A 6 22.52 -11.95 -4.44
N PRO A 7 23.76 -11.85 -4.94
CA PRO A 7 24.67 -10.71 -4.68
C PRO A 7 24.14 -9.33 -5.09
N ASN A 8 22.99 -9.26 -5.79
CA ASN A 8 22.43 -8.04 -6.37
C ASN A 8 20.99 -7.73 -5.92
N VAL A 9 20.49 -8.30 -4.80
CA VAL A 9 19.13 -8.03 -4.32
C VAL A 9 19.01 -6.64 -3.66
N GLY A 10 20.12 -6.09 -3.14
CA GLY A 10 20.15 -4.76 -2.49
C GLY A 10 19.90 -3.57 -3.44
N ALA A 11 20.29 -3.67 -4.71
CA ALA A 11 20.12 -2.58 -5.68
C ALA A 11 18.65 -2.34 -6.06
N HIS A 12 17.86 -3.42 -6.16
CA HIS A 12 16.43 -3.32 -6.49
C HIS A 12 15.57 -2.96 -5.26
N LEU A 13 16.02 -3.31 -4.05
CA LEU A 13 15.36 -2.92 -2.79
C LEU A 13 15.57 -1.42 -2.47
N ASN A 14 16.66 -0.81 -2.92
CA ASN A 14 16.91 0.62 -2.76
C ASN A 14 15.92 1.49 -3.58
N LEU A 15 15.44 1.00 -4.73
CA LEU A 15 14.38 1.66 -5.50
C LEU A 15 13.05 1.74 -4.74
N LEU A 16 12.77 0.81 -3.81
CA LEU A 16 11.57 0.89 -2.99
C LEU A 16 11.64 2.02 -1.95
N GLY A 17 12.86 2.44 -1.56
CA GLY A 17 13.09 3.64 -0.77
C GLY A 17 12.77 4.95 -1.51
N GLN A 18 12.68 4.93 -2.85
CA GLN A 18 12.25 6.10 -3.65
C GLN A 18 10.73 6.24 -3.75
N TYR A 19 9.96 5.16 -3.58
CA TYR A 19 8.50 5.20 -3.64
C TYR A 19 7.85 5.48 -2.27
N PHE A 20 8.57 5.26 -1.16
CA PHE A 20 8.07 5.52 0.19
C PHE A 20 9.03 6.46 0.93
N VAL A 21 8.65 7.74 1.05
CA VAL A 21 9.38 8.75 1.84
C VAL A 21 9.55 8.25 3.28
N GLY A 22 10.80 8.00 3.70
CA GLY A 22 11.13 7.55 5.07
C GLY A 22 11.27 6.04 5.26
N TYR A 23 11.26 5.22 4.20
CA TYR A 23 11.40 3.77 4.30
C TYR A 23 12.87 3.34 4.46
N SER A 24 13.33 3.18 5.70
CA SER A 24 14.55 2.40 6.02
C SER A 24 14.20 0.92 6.15
N VAL A 25 14.99 0.03 5.56
CA VAL A 25 14.84 -1.45 5.60
C VAL A 25 15.09 -1.95 7.03
N THR A 26 14.13 -1.70 7.90
CA THR A 26 14.16 -1.92 9.35
C THR A 26 12.77 -2.38 9.77
N TRP A 27 12.68 -3.04 10.92
CA TRP A 27 11.40 -3.50 11.49
C TRP A 27 10.35 -2.37 11.60
N THR A 28 10.79 -1.14 11.80
CA THR A 28 9.95 0.07 11.83
C THR A 28 9.40 0.44 10.45
N GLY A 29 10.15 0.21 9.37
CA GLY A 29 9.72 0.40 7.99
C GLY A 29 8.50 -0.46 7.61
N SER A 30 8.46 -1.72 8.05
CA SER A 30 7.30 -2.60 7.85
C SER A 30 6.03 -2.09 8.54
N PHE A 31 6.17 -1.45 9.70
CA PHE A 31 5.05 -0.85 10.44
C PHE A 31 4.47 0.37 9.71
N ILE A 32 5.36 1.19 9.13
CA ILE A 32 4.98 2.34 8.30
C ILE A 32 4.31 1.86 7.01
N GLY A 33 4.83 0.81 6.37
CA GLY A 33 4.20 0.17 5.21
C GLY A 33 2.80 -0.39 5.52
N LEU A 34 2.60 -0.98 6.70
CA LEU A 34 1.29 -1.44 7.18
C LEU A 34 0.30 -0.28 7.37
N LEU A 35 0.76 0.84 7.95
CA LEU A 35 -0.08 2.03 8.14
C LEU A 35 -0.51 2.63 6.79
N TRP A 36 0.41 2.76 5.84
CA TRP A 36 0.08 3.24 4.50
C TRP A 36 -0.83 2.29 3.75
N GLY A 37 -0.57 0.97 3.78
CA GLY A 37 -1.43 -0.04 3.18
C GLY A 37 -2.84 -0.04 3.79
N GLY A 38 -2.94 0.10 5.11
CA GLY A 38 -4.21 0.22 5.82
C GLY A 38 -4.98 1.48 5.46
N LEU A 39 -4.32 2.64 5.42
CA LEU A 39 -4.94 3.91 5.04
C LEU A 39 -5.43 3.90 3.59
N VAL A 40 -4.61 3.41 2.65
CA VAL A 40 -4.99 3.31 1.24
C VAL A 40 -6.13 2.31 1.07
N GLY A 41 -6.06 1.14 1.72
CA GLY A 41 -7.14 0.15 1.70
C GLY A 41 -8.46 0.69 2.24
N TRP A 42 -8.41 1.43 3.35
CA TRP A 42 -9.57 2.11 3.93
C TRP A 42 -10.17 3.15 2.99
N LEU A 43 -9.33 4.01 2.39
CA LEU A 43 -9.76 5.04 1.45
C LEU A 43 -10.45 4.42 0.22
N VAL A 44 -9.86 3.36 -0.35
CA VAL A 44 -10.40 2.65 -1.51
C VAL A 44 -11.73 1.97 -1.17
N GLY A 45 -11.81 1.27 -0.03
CA GLY A 45 -13.05 0.63 0.42
C GLY A 45 -14.19 1.64 0.65
N TRP A 46 -13.86 2.77 1.28
CA TRP A 46 -14.82 3.86 1.50
C TRP A 46 -15.34 4.48 0.19
N LEU A 47 -14.45 4.71 -0.78
CA LEU A 47 -14.80 5.20 -2.12
C LEU A 47 -15.74 4.25 -2.86
N ILE A 48 -15.44 2.94 -2.84
CA ILE A 48 -16.29 1.93 -3.47
C ILE A 48 -17.69 1.92 -2.84
N GLY A 49 -17.76 1.97 -1.51
CA GLY A 49 -19.03 2.05 -0.79
C GLY A 49 -19.84 3.30 -1.14
N LEU A 50 -19.19 4.46 -1.21
CA LEU A 50 -19.82 5.73 -1.62
C LEU A 50 -20.40 5.64 -3.03
N ILE A 51 -19.63 5.12 -3.99
CA ILE A 51 -20.06 4.97 -5.38
C ILE A 51 -21.24 4.00 -5.46
N TYR A 52 -21.14 2.84 -4.81
CA TYR A 52 -22.23 1.85 -4.80
C TYR A 52 -23.50 2.44 -4.20
N ASN A 53 -23.40 3.11 -3.05
CA ASN A 53 -24.56 3.70 -2.38
C ASN A 53 -25.17 4.85 -3.21
N ARG A 54 -24.34 5.63 -3.92
CA ARG A 54 -24.81 6.66 -4.86
C ARG A 54 -25.52 6.08 -6.08
N ILE A 55 -25.00 5.00 -6.67
CA ILE A 55 -25.63 4.32 -7.80
C ILE A 55 -26.97 3.70 -7.37
N VAL A 56 -27.00 3.04 -6.21
CA VAL A 56 -28.24 2.47 -5.66
C VAL A 56 -29.27 3.58 -5.40
N TRP A 57 -28.85 4.72 -4.86
CA TRP A 57 -29.73 5.86 -4.64
C TRP A 57 -30.31 6.41 -5.96
N LEU A 58 -29.50 6.51 -7.02
CA LEU A 58 -29.96 6.94 -8.35
C LEU A 58 -30.91 5.93 -9.00
N ARG A 59 -30.73 4.63 -8.76
CA ARG A 59 -31.60 3.56 -9.29
C ARG A 59 -32.96 3.48 -8.58
N ASN A 60 -32.99 3.81 -7.29
CA ASN A 60 -34.22 3.78 -6.47
C ASN A 60 -35.05 5.07 -6.59
N ARG A 61 -34.69 5.99 -7.49
CA ARG A 61 -35.44 7.18 -7.86
C ARG A 61 -36.11 6.99 -9.21
#